data_AF-A0A6P8FPG8-F1
#
_entry.id   AF-A0A6P8FPG8-F1
#
_cell.length_a   1.000
_cell.length_b   1.000
_cell.length_c   1.000
_cell.angle_alpha   90.00
_cell.angle_beta   90.00
_cell.angle_gamma   90.00
#
_symmetry.space_group_name_H-M   'P 1'
#
loop_
_entity.id
_entity.type
_entity.pdbx_description
1 polymer ?
#
loop_
_entity_poly.entity_id
_entity_poly.type
_entity_poly.pdbx_seq_one_letter_code
_entity_poly.pdbx_strand_id
1 'polypeptide(L)'
;MLTVLALYYYPLPGSKTHNSSKYLILVALAVIVRPTALIVWLPLLAFHFWKDNNKLRLIIHHCLPIAALTLGLSILIDSLIHGQWILVQWNFIKFNIFHNVAEFYGSHPWHWYFTQGFVVVLGPHLPFFLHGCSLASKRYRILLFTIAWTLIIYSLLAHKEFRFIYPILPICIIFCGTSLASLKAWKKTSICFLLVANLIPALYTGLVHQRGTLDVMGHLQPLCDATTSNSSQPQVLFLMPCHSTPFYSHIHCPLRMRFLECPPDLTGDRSTTDEANVFYTDPATWLSREFPRQDTLPSHLVFFNVLEKEISAFLEENAFMKRTEIFHTHVPEGRVGETIFIYARKH
;
A
#
# COMPACT_ATOMS: atom_id res chain seq x y z
N MET A 1 -0.52 -0.06 -14.87
CA MET A 1 -0.37 0.36 -16.28
C MET A 1 0.15 -0.77 -17.18
N LEU A 2 1.30 -1.38 -16.88
CA LEU A 2 1.90 -2.44 -17.72
C LEU A 2 0.96 -3.61 -18.03
N THR A 3 0.18 -4.09 -17.06
CA THR A 3 -0.81 -5.16 -17.29
C THR A 3 -1.85 -4.78 -18.34
N VAL A 4 -2.34 -3.53 -18.33
CA VAL A 4 -3.32 -3.03 -19.32
C VAL A 4 -2.70 -3.02 -20.72
N LEU A 5 -1.49 -2.48 -20.84
CA LEU A 5 -0.77 -2.41 -22.11
C LEU A 5 -0.46 -3.81 -22.65
N ALA A 6 -0.05 -4.74 -21.79
CA ALA A 6 0.22 -6.12 -22.19
C ALA A 6 -1.06 -6.85 -22.62
N LEU A 7 -2.20 -6.64 -21.92
CA LEU A 7 -3.49 -7.21 -22.31
C LEU A 7 -3.97 -6.71 -23.68
N TYR A 8 -3.65 -5.48 -24.07
CA TYR A 8 -3.98 -4.94 -25.39
C TYR A 8 -3.31 -5.70 -26.55
N TYR A 9 -2.08 -6.19 -26.34
CA TYR A 9 -1.31 -6.96 -27.33
C TYR A 9 -1.48 -8.48 -27.18
N TYR A 10 -2.16 -8.95 -26.13
CA TYR A 10 -2.36 -10.37 -25.85
C TYR A 10 -3.35 -11.02 -26.86
N PRO A 11 -3.16 -12.31 -27.25
CA PRO A 11 -4.01 -13.02 -28.22
C PRO A 11 -5.42 -13.37 -27.69
N LEU A 12 -6.22 -12.36 -27.34
CA LEU A 12 -7.64 -12.54 -26.98
C LEU A 12 -8.50 -12.92 -28.19
N PRO A 13 -9.63 -13.65 -27.99
CA PRO A 13 -10.56 -13.98 -29.06
C PRO A 13 -11.14 -12.75 -29.77
N GLY A 14 -10.77 -12.57 -31.04
CA GLY A 14 -11.18 -11.43 -31.88
C GLY A 14 -10.25 -10.21 -31.81
N SER A 15 -9.07 -10.33 -31.18
CA SER A 15 -8.06 -9.26 -31.16
C SER A 15 -7.39 -9.11 -32.54
N LYS A 16 -7.39 -7.88 -33.08
CA LYS A 16 -6.69 -7.51 -34.32
C LYS A 16 -5.27 -7.00 -34.07
N THR A 17 -4.94 -6.69 -32.81
CA THR A 17 -3.71 -6.00 -32.40
C THR A 17 -2.67 -6.94 -31.80
N HIS A 18 -2.85 -8.25 -31.98
CA HIS A 18 -2.00 -9.28 -31.40
C HIS A 18 -0.54 -9.14 -31.84
N ASN A 19 0.38 -9.10 -30.86
CA ASN A 19 1.81 -9.17 -31.11
C ASN A 19 2.53 -9.84 -29.93
N SER A 20 3.01 -11.07 -30.16
CA SER A 20 3.66 -11.89 -29.13
C SER A 20 4.87 -11.21 -28.50
N SER A 21 5.74 -10.58 -29.30
CA SER A 21 6.93 -9.90 -28.77
C SER A 21 6.58 -8.72 -27.89
N LYS A 22 5.62 -7.87 -28.31
CA LYS A 22 5.27 -6.66 -27.56
C LYS A 22 4.68 -6.97 -26.19
N TYR A 23 3.73 -7.90 -26.11
CA TYR A 23 3.16 -8.24 -24.81
C TYR A 23 4.18 -8.96 -23.92
N LEU A 24 5.01 -9.86 -24.46
CA LEU A 24 6.03 -10.56 -23.67
C LEU A 24 7.07 -9.60 -23.08
N ILE A 25 7.48 -8.56 -23.83
CA ILE A 25 8.35 -7.49 -23.30
C ILE A 25 7.67 -6.76 -22.14
N LEU A 26 6.41 -6.36 -22.31
CA LEU A 26 5.66 -5.66 -21.26
C LEU A 26 5.45 -6.52 -20.01
N VAL A 27 5.24 -7.82 -20.19
CA VAL A 27 5.14 -8.79 -19.08
C VAL A 27 6.48 -8.96 -18.38
N ALA A 28 7.57 -9.12 -19.13
CA ALA A 28 8.91 -9.22 -18.56
C ALA A 28 9.27 -7.98 -17.73
N LEU A 29 8.99 -6.77 -18.26
CA LEU A 29 9.16 -5.53 -17.51
C LEU A 29 8.29 -5.48 -16.26
N ALA A 30 7.04 -5.93 -16.33
CA ALA A 30 6.16 -5.99 -15.16
C ALA A 30 6.69 -6.92 -14.07
N VAL A 31 7.28 -8.07 -14.45
CA VAL A 31 7.89 -9.03 -13.51
C VAL A 31 9.19 -8.50 -12.92
N ILE A 32 10.03 -7.79 -13.70
CA ILE A 32 11.26 -7.17 -13.20
C ILE A 32 10.94 -6.10 -12.15
N VAL A 33 10.00 -5.20 -12.44
CA VAL A 33 9.57 -4.14 -11.51
C VAL A 33 8.84 -4.74 -10.31
N ARG A 34 8.06 -5.80 -10.52
CA ARG A 34 7.27 -6.44 -9.48
C ARG A 34 7.19 -7.95 -9.71
N PRO A 35 8.04 -8.77 -9.04
CA PRO A 35 8.08 -10.21 -9.25
C PRO A 35 6.73 -10.92 -9.07
N THR A 36 5.88 -10.39 -8.18
CA THR A 36 4.53 -10.91 -7.95
C THR A 36 3.59 -10.78 -9.14
N ALA A 37 3.89 -9.92 -10.14
CA ALA A 37 3.11 -9.83 -11.39
C ALA A 37 3.12 -11.15 -12.19
N LEU A 38 4.13 -12.00 -11.98
CA LEU A 38 4.22 -13.31 -12.60
C LEU A 38 3.01 -14.19 -12.25
N ILE A 39 2.49 -14.10 -11.01
CA ILE A 39 1.34 -14.88 -10.55
C ILE A 39 0.12 -14.61 -11.44
N VAL A 40 -0.10 -13.36 -11.84
CA VAL A 40 -1.22 -12.93 -12.68
C VAL A 40 -1.02 -13.38 -14.12
N TRP A 41 0.20 -13.28 -14.63
CA TRP A 41 0.52 -13.60 -16.02
C TRP A 41 0.70 -15.09 -16.29
N LEU A 42 1.00 -15.90 -15.28
CA LEU A 42 1.29 -17.32 -15.44
C LEU A 42 0.17 -18.09 -16.17
N PRO A 43 -1.13 -17.97 -15.81
CA PRO A 43 -2.19 -18.65 -16.56
C PRO A 43 -2.29 -18.20 -18.02
N LEU A 44 -2.07 -16.90 -18.28
CA LEU A 44 -2.15 -16.31 -19.61
C LEU A 44 -0.98 -16.75 -20.49
N LEU A 45 0.23 -16.81 -19.94
CA LEU A 45 1.42 -17.33 -20.61
C LEU A 45 1.28 -18.82 -20.89
N ALA A 46 0.81 -19.60 -19.92
CA ALA A 46 0.58 -21.04 -20.08
C ALA A 46 -0.47 -21.33 -21.16
N PHE A 47 -1.56 -20.55 -21.20
CA PHE A 47 -2.58 -20.68 -22.24
C PHE A 47 -2.05 -20.33 -23.64
N HIS A 48 -1.26 -19.26 -23.76
CA HIS A 48 -0.62 -18.92 -25.04
C HIS A 48 0.35 -20.03 -25.48
N PHE A 49 1.17 -20.55 -24.56
CA PHE A 49 2.11 -21.63 -24.83
C PHE A 49 1.40 -22.93 -25.27
N TRP A 50 0.27 -23.27 -24.66
CA TRP A 50 -0.51 -24.44 -25.03
C TRP A 50 -1.07 -24.31 -26.46
N LYS A 51 -1.59 -23.13 -26.80
CA LYS A 51 -2.25 -22.87 -28.09
C LYS A 51 -1.25 -22.72 -29.25
N ASP A 52 0.00 -22.36 -28.98
CA ASP A 52 1.02 -22.20 -30.01
C ASP A 52 1.47 -23.58 -30.54
N ASN A 53 1.39 -23.75 -31.86
CA ASN A 53 1.79 -24.99 -32.53
C ASN A 53 3.32 -25.19 -32.49
N ASN A 54 4.11 -24.12 -32.39
CA ASN A 54 5.56 -24.16 -32.50
C ASN A 54 6.23 -23.69 -31.20
N LYS A 55 6.03 -24.50 -30.14
CA LYS A 55 6.48 -24.25 -28.77
C LYS A 55 7.97 -23.91 -28.64
N LEU A 56 8.83 -24.64 -29.36
CA LEU A 56 10.28 -24.42 -29.34
C LEU A 56 10.65 -23.03 -29.90
N ARG A 57 10.01 -22.63 -31.00
CA ARG A 57 10.21 -21.30 -31.60
C ARG A 57 9.80 -20.20 -30.63
N LEU A 58 8.65 -20.35 -29.96
CA LEU A 58 8.17 -19.37 -28.98
C LEU A 58 9.16 -19.18 -27.83
N ILE A 59 9.69 -20.28 -27.28
CA ILE A 59 10.67 -20.23 -26.19
C ILE A 59 11.99 -19.60 -26.65
N ILE A 60 12.57 -20.11 -27.73
CA ILE A 60 13.93 -19.76 -28.16
C ILE A 60 13.99 -18.36 -28.78
N HIS A 61 13.00 -17.97 -29.59
CA HIS A 61 13.04 -16.68 -30.28
C HIS A 61 12.36 -15.54 -29.52
N HIS A 62 11.45 -15.83 -28.59
CA HIS A 62 10.74 -14.78 -27.84
C HIS A 62 11.06 -14.83 -26.35
N CYS A 63 10.68 -15.90 -25.64
CA CYS A 63 10.74 -15.91 -24.18
C CYS A 63 12.17 -15.76 -23.64
N LEU A 64 13.12 -16.56 -24.15
CA LEU A 64 14.50 -16.59 -23.64
C LEU A 64 15.27 -15.30 -23.95
N PRO A 65 15.25 -14.75 -25.19
CA PRO A 65 15.92 -13.49 -25.49
C PRO A 65 15.33 -12.31 -24.70
N ILE A 66 14.00 -12.24 -24.58
CA ILE A 66 13.34 -11.16 -23.82
C ILE A 66 13.70 -11.26 -22.33
N ALA A 67 13.63 -12.47 -21.75
CA ALA A 67 13.99 -12.68 -20.35
C ALA A 67 15.47 -12.34 -20.09
N ALA A 68 16.39 -12.83 -20.92
CA ALA A 68 17.82 -12.56 -20.79
C ALA A 68 18.13 -11.05 -20.92
N LEU A 69 17.52 -10.37 -21.89
CA LEU A 69 17.72 -8.94 -22.10
C LEU A 69 17.19 -8.11 -20.92
N THR A 70 15.95 -8.36 -20.49
CA THR A 70 15.32 -7.60 -19.39
C THR A 70 16.01 -7.86 -18.05
N LEU A 71 16.39 -9.10 -17.77
CA LEU A 71 17.10 -9.45 -16.54
C LEU A 71 18.53 -8.90 -16.55
N GLY A 72 19.25 -9.04 -17.65
CA GLY A 72 20.60 -8.48 -17.80
C GLY A 72 20.61 -6.96 -17.63
N LEU A 73 19.61 -6.27 -18.20
CA LEU A 73 19.45 -4.82 -18.02
C LEU A 73 19.14 -4.45 -16.56
N SER A 74 18.27 -5.21 -15.88
CA SER A 74 18.01 -4.98 -14.44
C SER A 74 19.28 -5.14 -13.62
N ILE A 75 19.99 -6.26 -13.78
CA ILE A 75 21.23 -6.54 -13.04
C ILE A 75 22.25 -5.41 -13.28
N LEU A 76 22.40 -4.96 -14.53
CA LEU A 76 23.33 -3.88 -14.86
C LEU A 76 22.94 -2.58 -14.14
N ILE A 77 21.69 -2.15 -14.24
CA ILE A 77 21.21 -0.92 -13.60
C ILE A 77 21.36 -1.01 -12.08
N ASP A 78 20.87 -2.11 -11.49
CA ASP A 78 20.90 -2.32 -10.05
C ASP A 78 22.34 -2.35 -9.52
N SER A 79 23.25 -3.00 -10.25
CA SER A 79 24.65 -3.12 -9.85
C SER A 79 25.41 -1.80 -9.99
N LEU A 80 25.08 -0.96 -10.98
CA LEU A 80 25.64 0.38 -11.13
C LEU A 80 25.21 1.30 -9.98
N ILE A 81 23.95 1.23 -9.57
CA ILE A 81 23.40 2.06 -8.48
C ILE A 81 23.97 1.64 -7.12
N HIS A 82 24.09 0.33 -6.87
CA HIS A 82 24.55 -0.19 -5.58
C HIS A 82 26.08 -0.34 -5.48
N GLY A 83 26.81 -0.18 -6.60
CA GLY A 83 28.27 -0.36 -6.65
C GLY A 83 28.75 -1.79 -6.47
N GLN A 84 27.84 -2.78 -6.53
CA GLN A 84 28.12 -4.21 -6.32
C GLN A 84 27.23 -5.05 -7.23
N TRP A 85 27.70 -6.23 -7.64
CA TRP A 85 26.88 -7.16 -8.42
C TRP A 85 25.72 -7.70 -7.59
N ILE A 86 24.51 -7.25 -7.90
CA ILE A 86 23.30 -7.60 -7.14
C ILE A 86 22.20 -8.07 -8.08
N LEU A 87 21.61 -9.21 -7.72
CA LEU A 87 20.39 -9.73 -8.33
C LEU A 87 19.20 -9.42 -7.42
N VAL A 88 18.56 -8.27 -7.63
CA VAL A 88 17.48 -7.76 -6.76
C VAL A 88 16.30 -8.72 -6.69
N GLN A 89 15.96 -9.40 -7.81
CA GLN A 89 14.85 -10.34 -7.88
C GLN A 89 15.08 -11.58 -7.02
N TRP A 90 16.33 -12.05 -6.91
CA TRP A 90 16.70 -13.14 -6.01
C TRP A 90 16.64 -12.70 -4.55
N ASN A 91 17.13 -11.50 -4.24
CA ASN A 91 17.02 -10.93 -2.89
C ASN A 91 15.57 -10.73 -2.46
N PHE A 92 14.68 -10.32 -3.39
CA PHE A 92 13.25 -10.24 -3.15
C PHE A 92 12.67 -11.60 -2.75
N ILE A 93 12.97 -12.66 -3.51
CA ILE A 93 12.53 -14.02 -3.20
C ILE A 93 13.08 -14.44 -1.84
N LYS A 94 14.38 -14.21 -1.61
CA LYS A 94 15.05 -14.59 -0.38
C LYS A 94 14.41 -13.95 0.85
N PHE A 95 14.14 -12.65 0.77
CA PHE A 95 13.58 -11.90 1.89
C PHE A 95 12.09 -12.19 2.11
N ASN A 96 11.28 -12.19 1.05
CA ASN A 96 9.82 -12.32 1.20
C ASN A 96 9.36 -13.76 1.40
N ILE A 97 10.04 -14.74 0.80
CA ILE A 97 9.61 -16.15 0.87
C ILE A 97 10.33 -16.88 2.01
N PHE A 98 11.65 -16.72 2.17
CA PHE A 98 12.38 -17.47 3.21
C PHE A 98 12.34 -16.82 4.59
N HIS A 99 12.27 -15.48 4.69
CA HIS A 99 12.27 -14.78 5.99
C HIS A 99 10.87 -14.36 6.45
N ASN A 100 9.84 -14.55 5.61
CA ASN A 100 8.41 -14.32 5.88
C ASN A 100 8.08 -13.02 6.65
N VAL A 101 8.86 -11.96 6.41
CA VAL A 101 8.77 -10.67 7.13
C VAL A 101 7.39 -10.02 6.99
N ALA A 102 6.63 -10.38 5.96
CA ALA A 102 5.29 -9.87 5.74
C ALA A 102 4.31 -10.22 6.88
N GLU A 103 4.53 -11.33 7.61
CA GLU A 103 3.68 -11.71 8.75
C GLU A 103 3.73 -10.68 9.90
N PHE A 104 4.84 -9.95 10.04
CA PHE A 104 5.00 -8.88 11.03
C PHE A 104 3.96 -7.76 10.87
N TYR A 105 3.53 -7.49 9.63
CA TYR A 105 2.55 -6.44 9.32
C TYR A 105 1.09 -6.91 9.48
N GLY A 106 0.88 -8.04 10.19
CA GLY A 106 -0.42 -8.62 10.45
C GLY A 106 -0.81 -9.72 9.48
N SER A 107 -1.80 -10.52 9.89
CA SER A 107 -2.33 -11.62 9.10
C SER A 107 -3.84 -11.52 8.94
N HIS A 108 -4.34 -12.08 7.84
CA HIS A 108 -5.77 -12.16 7.56
C HIS A 108 -6.17 -13.61 7.26
N PRO A 109 -7.42 -14.02 7.56
CA PRO A 109 -7.92 -15.34 7.19
C PRO A 109 -7.75 -15.65 5.69
N TRP A 110 -7.63 -16.93 5.33
CA TRP A 110 -7.44 -17.35 3.94
C TRP A 110 -8.56 -16.85 3.01
N HIS A 111 -9.80 -16.77 3.51
CA HIS A 111 -10.97 -16.34 2.73
C HIS A 111 -11.05 -14.81 2.53
N TRP A 112 -10.18 -14.03 3.15
CA TRP A 112 -10.28 -12.56 3.19
C TRP A 112 -10.39 -11.92 1.82
N TYR A 113 -9.62 -12.38 0.82
CA TYR A 113 -9.73 -11.85 -0.54
C TYR A 113 -11.09 -12.16 -1.17
N PHE A 114 -11.73 -13.28 -0.87
CA PHE A 114 -13.04 -13.63 -1.43
C PHE A 114 -14.18 -12.87 -0.75
N THR A 115 -14.08 -12.65 0.56
CA THR A 115 -15.16 -12.05 1.36
C THR A 115 -15.07 -10.54 1.48
N GLN A 116 -13.86 -9.97 1.51
CA GLN A 116 -13.63 -8.55 1.78
C GLN A 116 -12.74 -7.91 0.71
N GLY A 117 -11.52 -8.44 0.51
CA GLY A 117 -10.50 -7.85 -0.36
C GLY A 117 -11.00 -7.55 -1.77
N PHE A 118 -11.46 -8.57 -2.48
CA PHE A 118 -11.94 -8.44 -3.86
C PHE A 118 -13.22 -7.61 -3.96
N VAL A 119 -14.10 -7.73 -2.97
CA VAL A 119 -15.35 -6.96 -2.89
C VAL A 119 -15.05 -5.47 -2.77
N VAL A 120 -14.14 -5.08 -1.89
CA VAL A 120 -13.72 -3.68 -1.70
C VAL A 120 -13.01 -3.13 -2.94
N VAL A 121 -12.11 -3.92 -3.56
CA VAL A 121 -11.38 -3.48 -4.75
C VAL A 121 -12.28 -3.25 -5.96
N LEU A 122 -13.35 -4.04 -6.12
CA LEU A 122 -14.36 -3.79 -7.15
C LEU A 122 -15.37 -2.72 -6.73
N GLY A 123 -15.69 -2.63 -5.44
CA GLY A 123 -16.64 -1.68 -4.89
C GLY A 123 -17.97 -1.66 -5.67
N PRO A 124 -18.44 -0.49 -6.12
CA PRO A 124 -19.68 -0.36 -6.90
C PRO A 124 -19.70 -1.13 -8.23
N HIS A 125 -18.53 -1.56 -8.74
CA HIS A 125 -18.45 -2.33 -9.97
C HIS A 125 -18.79 -3.82 -9.80
N LEU A 126 -18.88 -4.33 -8.56
CA LEU A 126 -19.08 -5.75 -8.30
C LEU A 126 -20.34 -6.35 -8.98
N PRO A 127 -21.54 -5.73 -8.93
CA PRO A 127 -22.72 -6.26 -9.62
C PRO A 127 -22.53 -6.33 -11.15
N PHE A 128 -21.84 -5.33 -11.72
CA PHE A 128 -21.54 -5.29 -13.15
C PHE A 128 -20.52 -6.36 -13.55
N PHE A 129 -19.54 -6.62 -12.69
CA PHE A 129 -18.58 -7.71 -12.87
C PHE A 129 -19.32 -9.06 -12.91
N LEU A 130 -20.16 -9.36 -11.92
CA LEU A 130 -20.90 -10.62 -11.84
C LEU A 130 -21.83 -10.84 -13.06
N HIS A 131 -22.57 -9.81 -13.46
CA HIS A 131 -23.40 -9.85 -14.66
C HIS A 131 -22.55 -9.99 -15.94
N GLY A 132 -21.39 -9.35 -16.01
CA GLY A 132 -20.45 -9.48 -17.12
C GLY A 132 -19.88 -10.89 -17.25
N CYS A 133 -19.59 -11.53 -16.12
CA CYS A 133 -19.16 -12.92 -16.04
C CYS A 133 -20.23 -13.86 -16.63
N SER A 134 -21.51 -13.68 -16.29
CA SER A 134 -22.58 -14.53 -16.86
C SER A 134 -22.71 -14.39 -18.38
N LEU A 135 -22.50 -13.18 -18.92
CA LEU A 135 -22.62 -12.91 -20.36
C LEU A 135 -21.41 -13.39 -21.18
N ALA A 136 -20.19 -13.23 -20.65
CA ALA A 136 -18.96 -13.39 -21.42
C ALA A 136 -18.07 -14.55 -20.94
N SER A 137 -18.54 -15.37 -20.01
CA SER A 137 -17.82 -16.53 -19.43
C SER A 137 -17.20 -17.45 -20.48
N LYS A 138 -17.97 -17.82 -21.52
CA LYS A 138 -17.50 -18.72 -22.58
C LYS A 138 -16.40 -18.08 -23.43
N ARG A 139 -16.52 -16.79 -23.75
CA ARG A 139 -15.59 -16.06 -24.61
C ARG A 139 -14.28 -15.73 -23.90
N TYR A 140 -14.35 -15.33 -22.64
CA TYR A 140 -13.20 -14.86 -21.85
C TYR A 140 -12.88 -15.81 -20.69
N ARG A 141 -13.05 -17.12 -20.89
CA ARG A 141 -12.85 -18.15 -19.87
C ARG A 141 -11.45 -18.09 -19.23
N ILE A 142 -10.42 -17.86 -20.04
CA ILE A 142 -9.04 -17.75 -19.55
C ILE A 142 -8.87 -16.56 -18.62
N LEU A 143 -9.54 -15.43 -18.88
CA LEU A 143 -9.49 -14.24 -18.03
C LEU A 143 -10.17 -14.48 -16.68
N LEU A 144 -11.30 -15.19 -16.65
CA LEU A 144 -11.94 -15.61 -15.40
C LEU A 144 -11.05 -16.57 -14.61
N PHE A 145 -10.42 -17.52 -15.30
CA PHE A 145 -9.47 -18.43 -14.67
C PHE A 145 -8.29 -17.66 -14.08
N THR A 146 -7.74 -16.67 -14.78
CA THR A 146 -6.68 -15.80 -14.25
C THR A 146 -7.11 -15.07 -12.98
N ILE A 147 -8.32 -14.50 -12.94
CA ILE A 147 -8.85 -13.84 -11.72
C ILE A 147 -8.92 -14.84 -10.56
N ALA A 148 -9.55 -16.00 -10.77
CA ALA A 148 -9.70 -17.02 -9.74
C ALA A 148 -8.34 -17.55 -9.26
N TRP A 149 -7.43 -17.86 -10.18
CA TRP A 149 -6.07 -18.28 -9.90
C TRP A 149 -5.33 -17.27 -9.02
N THR A 150 -5.34 -15.99 -9.40
CA THR A 150 -4.65 -14.95 -8.63
C THR A 150 -5.22 -14.81 -7.22
N LEU A 151 -6.55 -14.82 -7.07
CA LEU A 151 -7.18 -14.75 -5.76
C LEU A 151 -6.81 -15.95 -4.88
N ILE A 152 -6.81 -17.17 -5.44
CA ILE A 152 -6.43 -18.39 -4.71
C ILE A 152 -4.98 -18.30 -4.24
N ILE A 153 -4.04 -17.98 -5.14
CA ILE A 153 -2.61 -17.94 -4.79
C ILE A 153 -2.34 -16.88 -3.71
N TYR A 154 -2.90 -15.68 -3.83
CA TYR A 154 -2.70 -14.66 -2.80
C TYR A 154 -3.44 -14.97 -1.50
N SER A 155 -4.54 -15.72 -1.53
CA SER A 155 -5.24 -16.18 -0.34
C SER A 155 -4.43 -17.13 0.53
N LEU A 156 -3.44 -17.83 -0.04
CA LEU A 156 -2.52 -18.70 0.69
C LEU A 156 -1.46 -17.92 1.50
N LEU A 157 -1.24 -16.64 1.20
CA LEU A 157 -0.30 -15.81 1.94
C LEU A 157 -0.92 -15.35 3.27
N ALA A 158 -0.16 -15.40 4.37
CA ALA A 158 -0.63 -14.95 5.69
C ALA A 158 -1.00 -13.46 5.66
N HIS A 159 -0.07 -12.64 5.18
CA HIS A 159 -0.25 -11.20 5.00
C HIS A 159 -0.97 -10.88 3.67
N LYS A 160 -1.95 -9.98 3.72
CA LYS A 160 -2.81 -9.63 2.59
C LYS A 160 -3.02 -8.13 2.55
N GLU A 161 -3.03 -7.57 1.34
CA GLU A 161 -3.25 -6.14 1.13
C GLU A 161 -4.05 -5.94 -0.17
N PHE A 162 -4.87 -4.89 -0.22
CA PHE A 162 -5.66 -4.57 -1.41
C PHE A 162 -4.79 -4.37 -2.67
N ARG A 163 -3.60 -3.76 -2.51
CA ARG A 163 -2.68 -3.47 -3.63
C ARG A 163 -2.07 -4.72 -4.29
N PHE A 164 -2.19 -5.91 -3.68
CA PHE A 164 -1.70 -7.16 -4.27
C PHE A 164 -2.60 -7.64 -5.42
N ILE A 165 -3.91 -7.40 -5.33
CA ILE A 165 -4.88 -7.81 -6.35
C ILE A 165 -5.19 -6.70 -7.38
N TYR A 166 -4.65 -5.50 -7.24
CA TYR A 166 -4.81 -4.43 -8.25
C TYR A 166 -4.44 -4.83 -9.68
N PRO A 167 -3.42 -5.68 -9.93
CA PRO A 167 -3.11 -6.11 -11.29
C PRO A 167 -4.23 -6.88 -12.00
N ILE A 168 -5.19 -7.51 -11.29
CA ILE A 168 -6.34 -8.18 -11.92
C ILE A 168 -7.53 -7.24 -12.16
N LEU A 169 -7.50 -6.01 -11.62
CA LEU A 169 -8.58 -5.03 -11.80
C LEU A 169 -8.86 -4.74 -13.29
N PRO A 170 -7.87 -4.51 -14.18
CA PRO A 170 -8.14 -4.35 -15.61
C PRO A 170 -8.91 -5.51 -16.23
N ILE A 171 -8.63 -6.74 -15.82
CA ILE A 171 -9.31 -7.94 -16.30
C ILE A 171 -10.78 -7.92 -15.83
N CYS A 172 -11.03 -7.52 -14.59
CA CYS A 172 -12.38 -7.37 -14.05
C CYS A 172 -13.18 -6.28 -14.79
N ILE A 173 -12.53 -5.15 -15.10
CA ILE A 173 -13.17 -4.04 -15.84
C ILE A 173 -13.60 -4.46 -17.25
N ILE A 174 -12.93 -5.43 -17.90
CA ILE A 174 -13.41 -5.99 -19.18
C ILE A 174 -14.82 -6.59 -19.01
N PHE A 175 -15.08 -7.35 -17.93
CA PHE A 175 -16.41 -7.90 -17.64
C PHE A 175 -17.42 -6.81 -17.26
N CYS A 176 -17.00 -5.81 -16.50
CA CYS A 176 -17.87 -4.66 -16.23
C CYS A 176 -18.30 -3.94 -17.53
N GLY A 177 -17.37 -3.80 -18.48
CA GLY A 177 -17.62 -3.22 -19.80
C GLY A 177 -18.59 -4.05 -20.64
N THR A 178 -18.47 -5.38 -20.64
CA THR A 178 -19.43 -6.25 -21.36
C THR A 178 -20.83 -6.18 -20.77
N SER A 179 -20.93 -6.16 -19.44
CA SER A 179 -22.19 -5.94 -18.73
C SER A 179 -22.82 -4.60 -19.13
N LEU A 180 -22.06 -3.51 -19.03
CA LEU A 180 -22.57 -2.17 -19.31
C LEU A 180 -22.97 -1.97 -20.78
N ALA A 181 -22.27 -2.62 -21.72
CA ALA A 181 -22.63 -2.62 -23.13
C ALA A 181 -23.98 -3.33 -23.40
N SER A 182 -24.35 -4.32 -22.58
CA SER A 182 -25.62 -5.06 -22.71
C SER A 182 -26.83 -4.30 -22.15
N LEU A 183 -26.63 -3.37 -21.22
CA LEU A 183 -27.68 -2.72 -20.44
C LEU A 183 -28.54 -1.67 -21.18
N LYS A 184 -28.37 -1.51 -22.50
CA LYS A 184 -29.14 -0.61 -23.39
C LYS A 184 -29.67 0.67 -22.69
N ALA A 185 -30.95 0.69 -22.28
CA ALA A 185 -31.61 1.83 -21.66
C ALA A 185 -31.00 2.27 -20.31
N TRP A 186 -30.50 1.33 -19.50
CA TRP A 186 -29.92 1.59 -18.18
C TRP A 186 -28.46 2.02 -18.23
N LYS A 187 -27.80 1.98 -19.41
CA LYS A 187 -26.37 2.29 -19.55
C LYS A 187 -25.98 3.65 -18.96
N LYS A 188 -26.72 4.72 -19.29
CA LYS A 188 -26.40 6.08 -18.81
C LYS A 188 -26.59 6.19 -17.30
N THR A 189 -27.70 5.66 -16.77
CA THR A 189 -27.98 5.64 -15.33
C THR A 189 -26.92 4.85 -14.57
N SER A 190 -26.51 3.69 -15.07
CA SER A 190 -25.44 2.87 -14.48
C SER A 190 -24.09 3.58 -14.49
N ILE A 191 -23.72 4.28 -15.58
CA ILE A 191 -22.48 5.08 -15.63
C ILE A 191 -22.53 6.21 -14.60
N CYS A 192 -23.65 6.93 -14.53
CA CYS A 192 -23.83 8.02 -13.57
C CYS A 192 -23.70 7.50 -12.13
N PHE A 193 -24.38 6.39 -11.81
CA PHE A 193 -24.28 5.72 -10.52
C PHE A 193 -22.83 5.34 -10.21
N LEU A 194 -22.12 4.67 -11.14
CA LEU A 194 -20.72 4.27 -10.93
C LEU A 194 -19.82 5.49 -10.71
N LEU A 195 -20.03 6.59 -11.44
CA LEU A 195 -19.26 7.81 -11.28
C LEU A 195 -19.49 8.41 -9.88
N VAL A 196 -20.74 8.60 -9.49
CA VAL A 196 -21.10 9.21 -8.20
C VAL A 196 -20.65 8.32 -7.03
N ALA A 197 -20.90 7.01 -7.11
CA ALA A 197 -20.55 6.05 -6.07
C ALA A 197 -19.04 5.86 -5.88
N ASN A 198 -18.21 6.18 -6.88
CA ASN A 198 -16.76 6.22 -6.72
C ASN A 198 -16.24 7.61 -6.34
N LEU A 199 -16.80 8.67 -6.94
CA LEU A 199 -16.32 10.04 -6.76
C LEU A 199 -16.57 10.55 -5.34
N ILE A 200 -17.74 10.30 -4.76
CA ILE A 200 -18.07 10.77 -3.41
C ILE A 200 -17.11 10.15 -2.37
N PRO A 201 -16.94 8.80 -2.30
CA PRO A 201 -15.95 8.22 -1.39
C PRO A 201 -14.54 8.69 -1.69
N ALA A 202 -14.13 8.78 -2.96
CA ALA A 202 -12.78 9.23 -3.31
C ALA A 202 -12.48 10.66 -2.83
N LEU A 203 -13.44 11.58 -2.96
CA LEU A 203 -13.30 12.94 -2.44
C LEU A 203 -13.27 12.95 -0.91
N TYR A 204 -14.16 12.20 -0.26
CA TYR A 204 -14.20 12.13 1.20
C TYR A 204 -12.91 11.50 1.78
N THR A 205 -12.47 10.36 1.26
CA THR A 205 -11.25 9.68 1.74
C THR A 205 -9.97 10.37 1.30
N GLY A 206 -10.00 11.13 0.20
CA GLY A 206 -8.84 11.88 -0.28
C GLY A 206 -8.67 13.26 0.36
N LEU A 207 -9.75 13.88 0.84
CA LEU A 207 -9.73 15.27 1.30
C LEU A 207 -10.11 15.47 2.76
N VAL A 208 -10.74 14.47 3.41
CA VAL A 208 -11.29 14.61 4.78
C VAL A 208 -10.83 13.49 5.68
N HIS A 209 -11.17 12.24 5.38
CA HIS A 209 -10.86 11.10 6.25
C HIS A 209 -9.35 10.81 6.27
N GLN A 210 -8.82 10.64 7.48
CA GLN A 210 -7.42 10.45 7.82
C GLN A 210 -6.46 11.57 7.35
N ARG A 211 -6.97 12.73 6.93
CA ARG A 211 -6.14 13.85 6.46
C ARG A 211 -5.36 14.54 7.58
N GLY A 212 -5.84 14.49 8.82
CA GLY A 212 -5.25 15.21 9.94
C GLY A 212 -3.74 14.97 10.13
N THR A 213 -3.23 13.79 9.76
CA THR A 213 -1.78 13.49 9.84
C THR A 213 -0.93 14.31 8.88
N LEU A 214 -1.51 14.79 7.78
CA LEU A 214 -0.90 15.76 6.87
C LEU A 214 -1.02 17.18 7.43
N ASP A 215 -2.22 17.56 7.90
CA ASP A 215 -2.50 18.92 8.36
C ASP A 215 -1.65 19.29 9.59
N VAL A 216 -1.36 18.33 10.48
CA VAL A 216 -0.42 18.47 11.61
C VAL A 216 0.94 18.97 11.15
N MET A 217 1.46 18.48 10.02
CA MET A 217 2.77 18.90 9.51
C MET A 217 2.78 20.40 9.18
N GLY A 218 1.69 20.93 8.62
CA GLY A 218 1.53 22.35 8.33
C GLY A 218 1.52 23.22 9.59
N HIS A 219 1.02 22.69 10.72
CA HIS A 219 1.08 23.38 12.01
C HIS A 219 2.46 23.34 12.67
N LEU A 220 3.29 22.34 12.35
CA LEU A 220 4.64 22.20 12.88
C LEU A 220 5.67 22.96 12.03
N GLN A 221 5.42 23.15 10.75
CA GLN A 221 6.34 23.83 9.82
C GLN A 221 6.75 25.25 10.29
N PRO A 222 5.88 26.10 10.88
CA PRO A 222 6.30 27.39 11.42
C PRO A 222 7.34 27.31 12.55
N LEU A 223 7.50 26.15 13.21
CA LEU A 223 8.55 25.95 14.21
C LEU A 223 9.96 25.95 13.58
N CYS A 224 10.05 25.79 12.25
CA CYS A 224 11.30 25.94 11.51
C CYS A 224 11.86 27.36 11.64
N ASP A 225 11.01 28.39 11.67
CA ASP A 225 11.46 29.79 11.73
C ASP A 225 12.08 30.10 13.10
N ALA A 226 11.53 29.54 14.18
CA ALA A 226 12.08 29.66 15.54
C ALA A 226 13.47 29.02 15.70
N THR A 227 13.88 28.16 14.76
CA THR A 227 15.23 27.55 14.73
C THR A 227 16.31 28.56 14.30
N THR A 228 15.92 29.68 13.67
CA THR A 228 16.85 30.73 13.22
C THR A 228 17.12 31.81 14.26
N SER A 229 16.22 31.97 15.23
CA SER A 229 16.44 32.79 16.42
C SER A 229 17.18 31.97 17.49
N ASN A 230 18.16 32.56 18.18
CA ASN A 230 19.05 31.95 19.20
C ASN A 230 18.37 31.26 20.42
N SER A 231 17.08 30.91 20.35
CA SER A 231 16.38 30.01 21.26
C SER A 231 16.80 28.56 21.06
N SER A 232 16.76 27.77 22.14
CA SER A 232 16.88 26.30 22.10
C SER A 232 15.98 25.71 21.01
N GLN A 233 16.53 24.88 20.12
CA GLN A 233 15.79 24.35 18.97
C GLN A 233 14.54 23.58 19.42
N PRO A 234 13.36 23.83 18.84
CA PRO A 234 12.15 23.09 19.17
C PRO A 234 12.34 21.60 18.84
N GLN A 235 11.97 20.75 19.79
CA GLN A 235 11.92 19.30 19.64
C GLN A 235 10.47 18.83 19.68
N VAL A 236 10.04 18.08 18.67
CA VAL A 236 8.69 17.52 18.56
C VAL A 236 8.73 16.00 18.75
N LEU A 237 7.90 15.49 19.65
CA LEU A 237 7.73 14.05 19.87
C LEU A 237 6.33 13.62 19.42
N PHE A 238 6.28 12.66 18.49
CA PHE A 238 5.05 12.03 18.02
C PHE A 238 4.76 10.76 18.84
N LEU A 239 3.80 10.84 19.75
CA LEU A 239 3.24 9.72 20.51
C LEU A 239 2.03 9.16 19.75
N MET A 240 2.29 8.70 18.54
CA MET A 240 1.29 8.17 17.59
C MET A 240 1.72 6.76 17.16
N PRO A 241 0.83 5.93 16.61
CA PRO A 241 1.24 4.68 15.96
C PRO A 241 2.33 4.96 14.92
N CYS A 242 3.25 4.01 14.75
CA CYS A 242 4.37 4.20 13.82
C CYS A 242 3.88 4.59 12.41
N HIS A 243 4.66 5.42 11.73
CA HIS A 243 4.39 5.83 10.34
C HIS A 243 3.03 6.53 10.13
N SER A 244 2.43 7.09 11.19
CA SER A 244 1.15 7.84 11.08
C SER A 244 1.30 9.14 10.28
N THR A 245 2.45 9.80 10.34
CA THR A 245 2.69 11.10 9.71
C THR A 245 3.77 11.03 8.63
N PRO A 246 3.75 11.91 7.62
CA PRO A 246 4.69 11.86 6.50
C PRO A 246 6.06 12.51 6.82
N PHE A 247 6.22 13.05 8.03
CA PHE A 247 7.48 13.51 8.59
C PHE A 247 8.22 14.54 7.69
N TYR A 248 9.53 14.39 7.47
CA TYR A 248 10.34 15.32 6.68
C TYR A 248 9.92 15.47 5.22
N SER A 249 9.10 14.58 4.66
CA SER A 249 8.58 14.74 3.30
C SER A 249 7.62 15.92 3.14
N HIS A 250 7.11 16.48 4.26
CA HIS A 250 6.22 17.64 4.26
C HIS A 250 6.80 18.86 5.00
N ILE A 251 7.66 18.65 6.00
CA ILE A 251 8.22 19.75 6.82
C ILE A 251 9.36 20.50 6.10
N HIS A 252 10.17 19.80 5.31
CA HIS A 252 11.25 20.38 4.48
C HIS A 252 12.27 21.27 5.23
N CYS A 253 12.48 21.05 6.52
CA CYS A 253 13.45 21.78 7.34
C CYS A 253 14.08 20.88 8.42
N PRO A 254 15.23 21.24 9.01
CA PRO A 254 15.95 20.42 10.01
C PRO A 254 15.34 20.55 11.43
N LEU A 255 14.01 20.46 11.54
CA LEU A 255 13.31 20.46 12.83
C LEU A 255 13.59 19.14 13.56
N ARG A 256 14.01 19.19 14.84
CA ARG A 256 14.27 17.96 15.61
C ARG A 256 12.96 17.25 15.92
N MET A 257 12.74 16.11 15.28
CA MET A 257 11.54 15.31 15.46
C MET A 257 11.87 13.86 15.79
N ARG A 258 11.09 13.25 16.67
CA ARG A 258 11.14 11.82 17.00
C ARG A 258 9.74 11.24 17.02
N PHE A 259 9.58 10.01 16.58
CA PHE A 259 8.34 9.22 16.67
C PHE A 259 8.65 7.87 17.33
N LEU A 260 7.63 7.18 17.83
CA LEU A 260 7.77 5.84 18.38
C LEU A 260 8.16 4.84 17.28
N GLU A 261 9.29 4.16 17.45
CA GLU A 261 9.83 3.21 16.49
C GLU A 261 9.17 1.83 16.61
N CYS A 262 8.96 1.18 15.46
CA CYS A 262 8.64 -0.24 15.39
C CYS A 262 9.36 -0.90 14.22
N PRO A 263 10.67 -1.12 14.35
CA PRO A 263 11.44 -1.81 13.33
C PRO A 263 10.95 -3.27 13.20
N PRO A 264 10.93 -3.83 11.98
CA PRO A 264 10.64 -5.24 11.81
C PRO A 264 11.72 -6.08 12.50
N ASP A 265 11.31 -7.14 13.19
CA ASP A 265 12.24 -8.10 13.78
C ASP A 265 12.93 -8.90 12.66
N LEU A 266 14.23 -8.63 12.48
CA LEU A 266 15.09 -9.35 11.52
C LEU A 266 15.96 -10.42 12.20
N THR A 267 15.97 -10.49 13.53
CA THR A 267 16.75 -11.47 14.30
C THR A 267 15.95 -12.75 14.57
N GLY A 268 14.62 -12.69 14.43
CA GLY A 268 13.72 -13.82 14.63
C GLY A 268 13.43 -14.11 16.11
N ASP A 269 13.81 -13.18 16.99
CA ASP A 269 13.55 -13.26 18.42
C ASP A 269 12.19 -12.63 18.74
N ARG A 270 11.18 -13.50 18.79
CA ARG A 270 9.78 -13.16 19.14
C ARG A 270 9.62 -12.51 20.52
N SER A 271 10.66 -12.48 21.37
CA SER A 271 10.62 -11.81 22.67
C SER A 271 10.91 -10.31 22.60
N THR A 272 11.44 -9.81 21.48
CA THR A 272 11.76 -8.39 21.32
C THR A 272 10.48 -7.60 21.04
N THR A 273 10.03 -6.81 22.03
CA THR A 273 8.90 -5.90 21.86
C THR A 273 9.40 -4.54 21.37
N ASP A 274 8.79 -4.00 20.31
CA ASP A 274 9.14 -2.68 19.80
C ASP A 274 8.79 -1.54 20.77
N GLU A 275 9.47 -0.40 20.60
CA GLU A 275 9.29 0.79 21.43
C GLU A 275 7.82 1.23 21.49
N ALA A 276 7.12 1.24 20.35
CA ALA A 276 5.71 1.63 20.29
C ALA A 276 4.83 0.69 21.13
N ASN A 277 5.01 -0.62 21.06
CA ASN A 277 4.24 -1.57 21.85
C ASN A 277 4.54 -1.47 23.36
N VAL A 278 5.80 -1.25 23.75
CA VAL A 278 6.14 -0.98 25.16
C VAL A 278 5.44 0.30 25.63
N PHE A 279 5.48 1.37 24.82
CA PHE A 279 4.80 2.62 25.13
C PHE A 279 3.29 2.44 25.34
N TYR A 280 2.59 1.81 24.38
CA TYR A 280 1.13 1.63 24.46
C TYR A 280 0.67 0.62 25.52
N THR A 281 1.58 -0.10 26.18
CA THR A 281 1.24 -0.98 27.30
C THR A 281 1.06 -0.18 28.61
N ASP A 282 1.92 0.82 28.83
CA ASP A 282 1.83 1.75 29.96
C ASP A 282 2.47 3.10 29.59
N PRO A 283 1.71 4.01 28.96
CA PRO A 283 2.24 5.28 28.47
C PRO A 283 2.80 6.17 29.57
N ALA A 284 2.18 6.17 30.75
CA ALA A 284 2.59 7.01 31.88
C ALA A 284 3.96 6.57 32.40
N THR A 285 4.14 5.28 32.69
CA THR A 285 5.42 4.74 33.15
C THR A 285 6.51 4.89 32.10
N TRP A 286 6.18 4.69 30.82
CA TRP A 286 7.13 4.89 29.72
C TRP A 286 7.63 6.34 29.67
N LEU A 287 6.73 7.33 29.76
CA LEU A 287 7.09 8.74 29.71
C LEU A 287 7.95 9.16 30.91
N SER A 288 7.63 8.71 32.12
CA SER A 288 8.44 8.99 33.32
C SER A 288 9.83 8.37 33.23
N ARG A 289 9.96 7.19 32.60
CA ARG A 289 11.26 6.54 32.40
C ARG A 289 12.09 7.21 31.32
N GLU A 290 11.47 7.61 30.21
CA GLU A 290 12.14 8.22 29.08
C GLU A 290 12.58 9.67 29.39
N PHE A 291 11.78 10.38 30.17
CA PHE A 291 12.02 11.79 30.54
C PHE A 291 12.15 11.95 32.06
N PRO A 292 13.23 11.44 32.69
CA PRO A 292 13.43 11.52 34.14
C PRO A 292 13.81 12.94 34.61
N ARG A 293 14.12 13.87 33.69
CA ARG A 293 14.55 15.23 33.99
C ARG A 293 13.89 16.22 33.03
N GLN A 294 13.76 17.47 33.47
CA GLN A 294 13.09 18.51 32.69
C GLN A 294 13.88 19.00 31.46
N ASP A 295 15.20 18.79 31.44
CA ASP A 295 16.09 19.16 30.33
C ASP A 295 15.96 18.22 29.13
N THR A 296 15.48 16.99 29.32
CA THR A 296 15.29 16.02 28.24
C THR A 296 13.90 16.09 27.60
N LEU A 297 12.96 16.84 28.19
CA LEU A 297 11.59 16.95 27.71
C LEU A 297 11.50 17.63 26.32
N PRO A 298 10.65 17.11 25.42
CA PRO A 298 10.39 17.77 24.15
C PRO A 298 9.64 19.08 24.36
N SER A 299 9.77 19.99 23.40
CA SER A 299 9.01 21.25 23.39
C SER A 299 7.54 21.03 23.01
N HIS A 300 7.27 20.05 22.15
CA HIS A 300 5.95 19.76 21.62
C HIS A 300 5.67 18.25 21.65
N LEU A 301 4.42 17.90 21.96
CA LEU A 301 3.89 16.54 21.88
C LEU A 301 2.75 16.50 20.85
N VAL A 302 2.74 15.45 20.03
CA VAL A 302 1.71 15.21 19.03
C VAL A 302 1.14 13.81 19.22
N PHE A 303 -0.17 13.70 19.43
CA PHE A 303 -0.83 12.42 19.68
C PHE A 303 -2.33 12.45 19.37
N PHE A 304 -2.93 11.28 19.21
CA PHE A 304 -4.38 11.14 19.04
C PHE A 304 -5.13 11.36 20.35
N ASN A 305 -6.34 11.92 20.29
CA ASN A 305 -7.14 12.26 21.46
C ASN A 305 -7.38 11.08 22.44
N VAL A 306 -7.42 9.85 21.93
CA VAL A 306 -7.56 8.63 22.75
C VAL A 306 -6.49 8.49 23.83
N LEU A 307 -5.28 9.03 23.61
CA LEU A 307 -4.16 8.95 24.55
C LEU A 307 -4.23 10.01 25.66
N GLU A 308 -4.98 11.10 25.47
CA GLU A 308 -4.95 12.29 26.36
C GLU A 308 -5.18 11.92 27.83
N LYS A 309 -6.16 11.03 28.09
CA LYS A 309 -6.51 10.62 29.45
C LYS A 309 -5.39 9.84 30.13
N GLU A 310 -4.71 8.96 29.41
CA GLU A 310 -3.67 8.06 29.93
C GLU A 310 -2.40 8.82 30.32
N ILE A 311 -2.10 9.91 29.63
CA ILE A 311 -0.89 10.73 29.88
C ILE A 311 -1.20 12.07 30.58
N SER A 312 -2.44 12.28 31.01
CA SER A 312 -2.91 13.55 31.61
C SER A 312 -2.05 14.03 32.78
N ALA A 313 -1.71 13.14 33.71
CA ALA A 313 -0.84 13.46 34.84
C ALA A 313 0.55 13.97 34.39
N PHE A 314 1.15 13.33 33.39
CA PHE A 314 2.43 13.76 32.81
C PHE A 314 2.33 15.12 32.12
N LEU A 315 1.22 15.39 31.42
CA LEU A 315 0.97 16.68 30.76
C LEU A 315 0.86 17.82 31.79
N GLU A 316 0.11 17.60 32.87
CA GLU A 316 -0.08 18.58 33.94
C GLU A 316 1.21 18.84 34.72
N GLU A 317 1.90 17.78 35.15
CA GLU A 317 3.16 17.86 35.92
C GLU A 317 4.25 18.64 35.15
N ASN A 318 4.29 18.48 33.82
CA ASN A 318 5.30 19.10 32.96
C ASN A 318 4.80 20.35 32.23
N ALA A 319 3.66 20.92 32.64
CA ALA A 319 3.09 22.16 32.11
C ALA A 319 2.89 22.18 30.57
N PHE A 320 2.49 21.04 30.00
CA PHE A 320 2.07 20.97 28.60
C PHE A 320 0.64 21.49 28.44
N MET A 321 0.44 22.41 27.51
CA MET A 321 -0.88 22.97 27.19
C MET A 321 -1.28 22.64 25.75
N LYS A 322 -2.55 22.25 25.55
CA LYS A 322 -3.14 22.01 24.23
C LYS A 322 -3.10 23.32 23.42
N ARG A 323 -2.45 23.31 22.27
CA ARG A 323 -2.35 24.45 21.35
C ARG A 323 -3.28 24.33 20.17
N THR A 324 -3.37 23.13 19.62
CA THR A 324 -4.14 22.86 18.40
C THR A 324 -4.84 21.54 18.52
N GLU A 325 -6.06 21.49 18.01
CA GLU A 325 -6.85 20.28 17.79
C GLU A 325 -7.18 20.19 16.31
N ILE A 326 -6.87 19.04 15.70
CA ILE A 326 -6.97 18.82 14.26
C ILE A 326 -7.84 17.59 14.03
N PHE A 327 -8.88 17.74 13.22
CA PHE A 327 -9.72 16.61 12.82
C PHE A 327 -8.92 15.59 11.99
N HIS A 328 -9.06 14.30 12.32
CA HIS A 328 -8.42 13.21 11.60
C HIS A 328 -9.44 12.26 10.96
N THR A 329 -10.39 11.70 11.70
CA THR A 329 -11.29 10.67 11.18
C THR A 329 -12.64 10.65 11.89
N HIS A 330 -13.71 10.33 11.14
CA HIS A 330 -15.02 10.04 11.72
C HIS A 330 -15.15 8.58 12.22
N VAL A 331 -14.14 7.74 11.94
CA VAL A 331 -14.13 6.32 12.31
C VAL A 331 -12.80 6.04 13.01
N PRO A 332 -12.70 6.31 14.32
CA PRO A 332 -11.52 5.98 15.12
C PRO A 332 -11.45 4.46 15.36
N GLU A 333 -10.24 3.92 15.49
CA GLU A 333 -10.02 2.49 15.77
C GLU A 333 -8.75 2.29 16.60
N GLY A 334 -8.89 1.60 17.74
CA GLY A 334 -7.79 1.25 18.62
C GLY A 334 -6.97 2.47 19.06
N ARG A 335 -5.70 2.54 18.63
CA ARG A 335 -4.74 3.61 18.96
C ARG A 335 -4.94 4.88 18.12
N VAL A 336 -5.82 4.85 17.11
CA VAL A 336 -6.11 5.97 16.22
C VAL A 336 -7.40 6.66 16.66
N GLY A 337 -7.29 7.93 17.02
CA GLY A 337 -8.39 8.75 17.50
C GLY A 337 -9.02 9.66 16.45
N GLU A 338 -10.16 10.28 16.80
CA GLU A 338 -10.92 11.17 15.90
C GLU A 338 -10.15 12.45 15.58
N THR A 339 -9.42 12.98 16.55
CA THR A 339 -8.65 14.21 16.45
C THR A 339 -7.21 14.00 16.91
N ILE A 340 -6.31 14.81 16.36
CA ILE A 340 -4.89 14.87 16.74
C ILE A 340 -4.68 16.16 17.53
N PHE A 341 -4.03 16.04 18.68
CA PHE A 341 -3.64 17.16 19.51
C PHE A 341 -2.18 17.51 19.33
N ILE A 342 -1.91 18.82 19.37
CA ILE A 342 -0.57 19.37 19.51
C ILE A 342 -0.52 20.07 20.86
N TYR A 343 0.31 19.57 21.76
CA TYR A 343 0.62 20.21 23.04
C TYR A 343 1.98 20.88 22.96
N ALA A 344 2.11 22.04 23.60
CA ALA A 344 3.38 22.73 23.75
C ALA A 344 3.65 23.02 25.22
N ARG A 345 4.91 22.88 25.64
CA ARG A 345 5.32 23.20 27.00
C ARG A 345 5.24 24.71 27.26
N LYS A 346 4.72 25.10 28.41
CA LYS A 346 4.81 26.49 28.87
C LYS A 346 6.25 26.74 29.34
N HIS A 347 6.91 27.72 28.71
CA HIS A 347 8.20 28.22 29.18
C HIS A 347 8.03 29.15 30.37
#